data_AF-A0A010ILU6-F1
#
_entry.id   AF-A0A010ILU6-F1
#
_cell.length_a   1.000
_cell.length_b   1.000
_cell.length_c   1.000
_cell.angle_alpha   90.00
_cell.angle_beta   90.00
_cell.angle_gamma   90.00
#
_symmetry.space_group_name_H-M   'P 1'
#
loop_
_entity.id
_entity.type
_entity.pdbx_description
1 polymer ?
#
loop_
_entity_poly.entity_id
_entity_poly.type
_entity_poly.pdbx_seq_one_letter_code
_entity_poly.pdbx_strand_id
1 'polypeptide(L)'
;MICKQLRQKCSGEAILWKGKNTQDSIYYLIDESPQIVQVKKQNNQYKVVDQWDFKDYQHNNKEPHTDDLAPDGLQIFPALYPLNKNEFAIAVVNRWFTGYSGGGRFEENADFIKLKPHGKYQVALKDIAFSSREMIRACFSEQDYKKSPHCHDEAWMILNIQFKDVGQPYYLWQLNYKNYSWEAFKSKKTITVEQSREEVMPFKK
;
A
#
# COMPACT_ATOMS: atom_id res chain seq x y z
N MET A 1 -25.38 6.19 -9.25
CA MET A 1 -24.12 5.42 -9.15
C MET A 1 -22.98 6.28 -9.67
N ILE A 2 -22.06 6.69 -8.80
CA ILE A 2 -20.92 7.58 -9.14
C ILE A 2 -20.06 6.97 -10.24
N CYS A 3 -19.86 5.65 -10.21
CA CYS A 3 -19.07 4.89 -11.19
C CYS A 3 -19.51 5.05 -12.65
N LYS A 4 -20.76 5.45 -12.92
CA LYS A 4 -21.25 5.71 -14.28
C LYS A 4 -20.82 7.07 -14.83
N GLN A 5 -20.32 7.96 -13.98
CA GLN A 5 -19.91 9.33 -14.32
C GLN A 5 -18.39 9.49 -14.45
N LEU A 6 -17.63 8.41 -14.23
CA LEU A 6 -16.17 8.40 -14.25
C LEU A 6 -15.65 8.12 -15.66
N ARG A 7 -14.45 8.63 -15.99
CA ARG A 7 -13.80 8.35 -17.28
C ARG A 7 -13.48 6.86 -17.45
N GLN A 8 -13.04 6.20 -16.38
CA GLN A 8 -12.96 4.74 -16.32
C GLN A 8 -14.00 4.24 -15.32
N LYS A 9 -14.68 3.15 -15.67
CA LYS A 9 -15.66 2.54 -14.77
C LYS A 9 -14.94 2.05 -13.50
N CYS A 10 -15.65 2.07 -12.37
CA CYS A 10 -15.11 1.42 -11.18
C CYS A 10 -14.94 -0.08 -11.43
N SER A 11 -13.86 -0.68 -10.93
CA SER A 11 -13.67 -2.13 -10.87
C SER A 11 -13.99 -2.63 -9.46
N GLY A 12 -14.94 -3.56 -9.33
CA GLY A 12 -15.23 -4.21 -8.04
C GLY A 12 -15.81 -3.29 -6.96
N GLU A 13 -15.43 -3.54 -5.70
CA GLU A 13 -15.85 -2.75 -4.53
C GLU A 13 -15.05 -1.44 -4.44
N ALA A 14 -15.72 -0.31 -4.69
CA ALA A 14 -15.10 1.01 -4.53
C ALA A 14 -15.35 1.57 -3.12
N ILE A 15 -14.29 2.01 -2.44
CA ILE A 15 -14.34 2.57 -1.09
C ILE A 15 -14.27 4.10 -1.14
N LEU A 16 -15.15 4.73 -0.36
CA LEU A 16 -15.23 6.18 -0.26
C LEU A 16 -14.50 6.69 0.99
N TRP A 17 -13.42 7.44 0.80
CA TRP A 17 -12.58 7.99 1.86
C TRP A 17 -12.85 9.47 2.09
N LYS A 18 -13.00 9.88 3.35
CA LYS A 18 -13.11 11.29 3.72
C LYS A 18 -11.78 11.76 4.32
N GLY A 19 -11.23 12.86 3.82
CA GLY A 19 -10.07 13.50 4.44
C GLY A 19 -10.42 14.04 5.83
N LYS A 20 -9.56 13.81 6.83
CA LYS A 20 -9.86 14.17 8.24
C LYS A 20 -10.10 15.67 8.46
N ASN A 21 -9.62 16.53 7.57
CA ASN A 21 -9.72 18.00 7.67
C ASN A 21 -10.25 18.69 6.41
N THR A 22 -10.87 17.97 5.47
CA THR A 22 -11.49 18.65 4.32
C THR A 22 -12.72 19.41 4.80
N GLN A 23 -12.61 20.74 4.81
CA GLN A 23 -13.67 21.70 5.20
C GLN A 23 -14.93 21.67 4.32
N ASP A 24 -15.03 20.69 3.44
CA ASP A 24 -16.11 20.50 2.52
C ASP A 24 -16.38 19.01 2.45
N SER A 25 -17.59 18.67 2.05
CA SER A 25 -18.06 17.33 1.72
C SER A 25 -17.27 16.67 0.58
N ILE A 26 -15.94 16.67 0.62
CA ILE A 26 -15.00 16.10 -0.33
C ILE A 26 -14.67 14.69 0.12
N TYR A 27 -14.70 13.78 -0.85
CA TYR A 27 -14.39 12.38 -0.67
C TYR A 27 -13.52 11.90 -1.81
N TYR A 28 -12.80 10.80 -1.58
CA TYR A 28 -11.98 10.13 -2.56
C TYR A 28 -12.54 8.74 -2.78
N LEU A 29 -12.85 8.42 -4.03
CA LEU A 29 -13.23 7.09 -4.45
C LEU A 29 -11.97 6.37 -4.91
N ILE A 30 -11.66 5.26 -4.24
CA ILE A 30 -10.53 4.37 -4.56
C ILE A 30 -11.11 2.98 -4.76
N ASP A 31 -10.74 2.33 -5.86
CA ASP A 31 -11.08 0.95 -6.16
C ASP A 31 -9.79 0.14 -6.45
N GLU A 32 -9.93 -1.06 -7.02
CA GLU A 32 -8.79 -1.92 -7.36
C GLU A 32 -7.97 -1.43 -8.57
N SER A 33 -8.48 -0.47 -9.33
CA SER A 33 -7.76 0.10 -10.47
C SER A 33 -6.75 1.16 -10.00
N PRO A 34 -5.71 1.47 -10.79
CA PRO A 34 -4.76 2.53 -10.47
C PRO A 34 -5.38 3.93 -10.70
N GLN A 35 -6.63 4.15 -10.30
CA GLN A 35 -7.35 5.41 -10.45
C GLN A 35 -7.85 5.91 -9.09
N ILE A 36 -7.90 7.23 -8.94
CA ILE A 36 -8.56 7.86 -7.80
C ILE A 36 -9.39 9.03 -8.27
N VAL A 37 -10.58 9.17 -7.69
CA VAL A 37 -11.52 10.23 -8.06
C VAL A 37 -11.87 11.04 -6.83
N GLN A 38 -11.68 12.35 -6.92
CA GLN A 38 -12.18 13.29 -5.92
C GLN A 38 -13.62 13.65 -6.26
N VAL A 39 -14.52 13.50 -5.29
CA VAL A 39 -15.93 13.84 -5.43
C VAL A 39 -16.38 14.79 -4.33
N LYS A 40 -17.26 15.74 -4.66
CA LYS A 40 -17.93 16.61 -3.69
C LYS A 40 -19.38 16.17 -3.54
N LYS A 41 -19.82 15.95 -2.30
CA LYS A 41 -21.23 15.70 -1.96
C LYS A 41 -21.93 17.03 -1.76
N GLN A 42 -22.89 17.33 -2.64
CA GLN A 42 -23.76 18.50 -2.58
C GLN A 42 -25.21 18.05 -2.73
N ASN A 43 -26.12 18.50 -1.86
CA ASN A 43 -27.55 18.14 -1.90
C ASN A 43 -27.79 16.61 -1.99
N ASN A 44 -27.01 15.84 -1.23
CA ASN A 44 -27.02 14.38 -1.21
C ASN A 44 -26.64 13.69 -2.55
N GLN A 45 -26.10 14.44 -3.51
CA GLN A 45 -25.53 13.92 -4.75
C GLN A 45 -24.01 14.11 -4.76
N TYR A 46 -23.30 13.15 -5.33
CA TYR A 46 -21.86 13.25 -5.53
C TYR A 46 -21.58 13.77 -6.93
N LYS A 47 -20.70 14.76 -7.03
CA LYS A 47 -20.17 15.29 -8.30
C LYS A 47 -18.67 15.09 -8.34
N VAL A 48 -18.17 14.62 -9.47
CA VAL A 48 -16.72 14.53 -9.73
C VAL A 48 -16.14 15.93 -9.74
N VAL A 49 -15.09 16.14 -8.94
CA VAL A 49 -14.30 17.37 -8.88
C VAL A 49 -13.04 17.22 -9.71
N ASP A 50 -12.36 16.09 -9.54
CA ASP A 50 -11.11 15.79 -10.23
C ASP A 50 -10.87 14.28 -10.27
N GLN A 51 -9.97 13.85 -11.15
CA GLN A 51 -9.63 12.44 -11.37
C GLN A 51 -8.16 12.31 -11.74
N TRP A 52 -7.51 11.30 -11.16
CA TRP A 52 -6.14 10.90 -11.47
C TRP A 52 -6.13 9.44 -11.92
N ASP A 53 -5.37 9.17 -12.96
CA ASP A 53 -5.19 7.86 -13.57
C ASP A 53 -3.69 7.56 -13.60
N PHE A 54 -3.30 6.49 -12.92
CA PHE A 54 -1.93 6.04 -12.76
C PHE A 54 -1.64 4.77 -13.56
N LYS A 55 -2.48 4.36 -14.52
CA LYS A 55 -2.23 3.14 -15.32
C LYS A 55 -0.85 3.15 -16.03
N ASP A 56 -0.44 4.33 -16.50
CA ASP A 56 0.82 4.53 -17.24
C ASP A 56 1.93 5.12 -16.33
N TYR A 57 1.68 5.17 -15.01
CA TYR A 57 2.62 5.74 -14.04
C TYR A 57 3.90 4.90 -14.00
N GLN A 58 5.04 5.58 -14.18
CA GLN A 58 6.36 4.96 -14.06
C GLN A 58 6.80 4.99 -12.59
N HIS A 59 6.61 3.88 -11.89
CA HIS A 59 6.96 3.76 -10.48
C HIS A 59 8.48 3.85 -10.25
N ASN A 60 8.91 4.41 -9.11
CA ASN A 60 10.34 4.55 -8.82
C ASN A 60 11.03 3.21 -8.53
N ASN A 61 10.29 2.26 -7.95
CA ASN A 61 10.71 0.87 -7.86
C ASN A 61 10.54 0.18 -9.23
N LYS A 62 11.64 0.06 -9.99
CA LYS A 62 11.65 -0.51 -11.36
C LYS A 62 11.91 -2.00 -11.40
N GLU A 63 12.53 -2.53 -10.37
CA GLU A 63 12.92 -3.92 -10.22
C GLU A 63 12.56 -4.37 -8.81
N PRO A 64 12.21 -5.65 -8.63
CA PRO A 64 12.02 -6.21 -7.30
C PRO A 64 13.34 -6.18 -6.53
N HIS A 65 13.28 -6.28 -5.20
CA HIS A 65 14.50 -6.39 -4.39
C HIS A 65 15.19 -7.76 -4.57
N THR A 66 14.55 -8.72 -5.23
CA THR A 66 15.05 -10.08 -5.49
C THR A 66 14.71 -10.58 -6.90
N ASP A 67 15.64 -11.31 -7.52
CA ASP A 67 15.66 -11.61 -8.97
C ASP A 67 14.54 -12.53 -9.49
N ASP A 68 13.79 -13.20 -8.61
CA ASP A 68 12.81 -14.23 -8.99
C ASP A 68 11.35 -13.74 -9.07
N LEU A 69 11.12 -12.44 -8.88
CA LEU A 69 9.77 -11.86 -8.85
C LEU A 69 9.37 -11.25 -10.20
N ALA A 70 8.13 -11.53 -10.62
CA ALA A 70 7.52 -10.94 -11.80
C ALA A 70 6.61 -9.75 -11.41
N PRO A 71 6.40 -8.76 -12.29
CA PRO A 71 5.44 -7.68 -12.04
C PRO A 71 4.01 -8.20 -11.83
N ASP A 72 3.33 -7.74 -10.78
CA ASP A 72 1.93 -8.03 -10.46
C ASP A 72 1.04 -6.76 -10.54
N GLY A 73 1.55 -5.71 -11.17
CA GLY A 73 0.82 -4.49 -11.51
C GLY A 73 0.84 -3.40 -10.43
N LEU A 74 0.12 -2.33 -10.74
CA LEU A 74 0.01 -1.13 -9.93
C LEU A 74 -1.39 -1.01 -9.32
N GLN A 75 -1.45 -0.59 -8.06
CA GLN A 75 -2.71 -0.28 -7.38
C GLN A 75 -2.57 0.96 -6.50
N ILE A 76 -3.70 1.57 -6.12
CA ILE A 76 -3.72 2.60 -5.08
C ILE A 76 -4.12 1.92 -3.77
N PHE A 77 -3.26 1.95 -2.76
CA PHE A 77 -3.66 1.47 -1.44
C PHE A 77 -4.76 2.39 -0.89
N PRO A 78 -5.89 1.85 -0.40
CA PRO A 78 -7.06 2.63 -0.03
C PRO A 78 -6.84 3.34 1.31
N ALA A 79 -5.99 4.36 1.35
CA ALA A 79 -5.74 5.21 2.51
C ALA A 79 -5.23 6.59 2.09
N LEU A 80 -5.46 7.57 2.97
CA LEU A 80 -4.92 8.93 2.82
C LEU A 80 -3.85 9.16 3.88
N TYR A 81 -2.67 9.59 3.45
CA TYR A 81 -1.50 9.78 4.30
C TYR A 81 -1.24 11.28 4.51
N PRO A 82 -1.40 11.84 5.72
CA PRO A 82 -1.27 13.28 5.93
C PRO A 82 0.16 13.76 5.69
N LEU A 83 0.31 14.72 4.78
CA LEU A 83 1.55 15.46 4.57
C LEU A 83 1.67 16.62 5.56
N ASN A 84 0.56 17.25 5.90
CA ASN A 84 0.42 18.27 6.94
C ASN A 84 -1.05 18.36 7.39
N LYS A 85 -1.46 19.46 8.01
CA LYS A 85 -2.84 19.67 8.49
C LYS A 85 -3.89 19.67 7.38
N ASN A 86 -3.52 20.06 6.17
CA ASN A 86 -4.45 20.35 5.07
C ASN A 86 -4.24 19.45 3.85
N GLU A 87 -3.06 18.85 3.73
CA GLU A 87 -2.63 18.13 2.54
C GLU A 87 -2.36 16.66 2.89
N PHE A 88 -2.66 15.79 1.93
CA PHE A 88 -2.48 14.35 2.05
C PHE A 88 -1.84 13.81 0.76
N ALA A 89 -1.22 12.63 0.90
CA ALA A 89 -0.74 11.80 -0.18
C ALA A 89 -1.60 10.53 -0.26
N ILE A 90 -1.49 9.86 -1.40
CA ILE A 90 -1.92 8.49 -1.61
C ILE A 90 -0.68 7.60 -1.73
N ALA A 91 -0.82 6.29 -1.52
CA ALA A 91 0.22 5.33 -1.86
C ALA A 91 -0.13 4.67 -3.19
N VAL A 92 0.66 4.93 -4.23
CA VAL A 92 0.65 4.12 -5.46
C VAL A 92 1.63 3.00 -5.23
N VAL A 93 1.13 1.78 -5.21
CA VAL A 93 1.87 0.58 -4.85
C VAL A 93 2.18 -0.22 -6.11
N ASN A 94 3.46 -0.48 -6.33
CA ASN A 94 3.93 -1.46 -7.30
C ASN A 94 4.08 -2.82 -6.62
N ARG A 95 3.51 -3.86 -7.24
CA ARG A 95 3.49 -5.21 -6.71
C ARG A 95 4.36 -6.13 -7.54
N TRP A 96 5.02 -7.04 -6.84
CA TRP A 96 5.82 -8.10 -7.43
C TRP A 96 5.42 -9.43 -6.82
N PHE A 97 5.39 -10.48 -7.63
CA PHE A 97 4.94 -11.79 -7.19
C PHE A 97 5.73 -12.92 -7.88
N THR A 98 5.96 -13.99 -7.14
CA THR A 98 6.34 -15.29 -7.70
C THR A 98 5.64 -16.40 -6.93
N GLY A 99 5.24 -17.45 -7.65
CA GLY A 99 4.60 -18.62 -7.08
C GLY A 99 5.45 -19.86 -7.30
N TYR A 100 5.51 -20.72 -6.30
CA TYR A 100 6.19 -22.01 -6.41
C TYR A 100 5.38 -23.10 -5.68
N SER A 101 5.72 -24.37 -5.90
CA SER A 101 4.91 -25.48 -5.38
C SER A 101 4.86 -25.47 -3.85
N GLY A 102 3.68 -25.15 -3.30
CA GLY A 102 3.45 -25.05 -1.86
C GLY A 102 3.83 -23.70 -1.26
N GLY A 103 3.92 -22.64 -2.06
CA GLY A 103 4.30 -21.33 -1.55
C GLY A 103 4.30 -20.22 -2.58
N GLY A 104 4.82 -19.08 -2.15
CA GLY A 104 5.00 -17.92 -3.00
C GLY A 104 5.55 -16.77 -2.20
N ARG A 105 5.99 -15.75 -2.93
CA ARG A 105 6.51 -14.50 -2.40
C ARG A 105 5.82 -13.34 -3.09
N PHE A 106 5.47 -12.32 -2.32
CA PHE A 106 5.08 -11.03 -2.86
C PHE A 106 5.84 -9.90 -2.16
N GLU A 107 6.07 -8.83 -2.92
CA GLU A 107 6.65 -7.59 -2.44
C GLU A 107 5.83 -6.41 -2.94
N GLU A 108 5.65 -5.42 -2.09
CA GLU A 108 4.96 -4.18 -2.40
C GLU A 108 5.84 -3.00 -2.05
N ASN A 109 6.05 -2.09 -3.01
CA ASN A 109 6.75 -0.83 -2.80
C ASN A 109 5.80 0.32 -3.13
N ALA A 110 5.81 1.35 -2.29
CA ALA A 110 4.93 2.50 -2.43
C ALA A 110 5.71 3.76 -2.80
N ASP A 111 5.23 4.43 -3.85
CA ASP A 111 5.44 5.86 -4.05
C ASP A 111 4.30 6.62 -3.37
N PHE A 112 4.64 7.51 -2.44
CA PHE A 112 3.65 8.40 -1.84
C PHE A 112 3.50 9.65 -2.69
N ILE A 113 2.29 9.87 -3.20
CA ILE A 113 2.02 10.90 -4.21
C ILE A 113 1.05 11.94 -3.67
N LYS A 114 1.44 13.22 -3.75
CA LYS A 114 0.55 14.36 -3.55
C LYS A 114 -0.24 14.63 -4.82
N LEU A 115 -1.56 14.59 -4.72
CA LEU A 115 -2.46 14.94 -5.81
C LEU A 115 -2.48 16.46 -6.00
N LYS A 116 -2.45 16.91 -7.26
CA LYS A 116 -2.61 18.32 -7.66
C LYS A 116 -3.79 18.45 -8.62
N PRO A 117 -4.41 19.64 -8.74
CA PRO A 117 -5.55 19.84 -9.62
C PRO A 117 -5.28 19.43 -11.07
N HIS A 118 -6.36 19.02 -11.75
CA HIS A 118 -6.40 18.64 -13.16
C HIS A 118 -5.56 17.40 -13.49
N GLY A 119 -5.67 16.36 -12.67
CA GLY A 119 -4.94 15.10 -12.88
C GLY A 119 -3.42 15.18 -12.70
N LYS A 120 -2.88 16.33 -12.26
CA LYS A 120 -1.46 16.50 -12.00
C LYS A 120 -1.08 15.90 -10.65
N TYR A 121 0.20 15.59 -10.46
CA TYR A 121 0.68 15.04 -9.19
C TYR A 121 2.13 15.43 -8.90
N GLN A 122 2.59 15.14 -7.69
CA GLN A 122 3.98 15.26 -7.26
C GLN A 122 4.35 14.12 -6.32
N VAL A 123 5.44 13.42 -6.61
CA VAL A 123 5.99 12.38 -5.72
C VAL A 123 6.55 13.05 -4.46
N ALA A 124 6.11 12.55 -3.31
CA ALA A 124 6.42 13.07 -1.99
C ALA A 124 7.45 12.19 -1.27
N LEU A 125 7.29 10.87 -1.35
CA LEU A 125 8.29 9.87 -0.98
C LEU A 125 8.29 8.80 -2.07
N LYS A 126 9.43 8.17 -2.31
CA LYS A 126 9.60 7.20 -3.40
C LYS A 126 10.14 5.89 -2.85
N ASP A 127 9.76 4.79 -3.50
CA ASP A 127 10.33 3.45 -3.30
C ASP A 127 10.39 3.02 -1.82
N ILE A 128 9.28 3.22 -1.10
CA ILE A 128 9.17 2.80 0.29
C ILE A 128 8.69 1.36 0.35
N ALA A 129 9.44 0.46 0.99
CA ALA A 129 8.98 -0.90 1.26
C ALA A 129 7.66 -0.85 2.03
N PHE A 130 6.58 -1.36 1.44
CA PHE A 130 5.23 -1.16 1.94
C PHE A 130 4.72 -2.41 2.67
N SER A 131 4.82 -3.56 2.02
CA SER A 131 4.56 -4.86 2.62
C SER A 131 5.29 -5.97 1.87
N SER A 132 5.50 -7.11 2.52
CA SER A 132 5.98 -8.30 1.84
C SER A 132 5.55 -9.55 2.59
N ARG A 133 5.52 -10.67 1.88
CA ARG A 133 5.34 -12.00 2.48
C ARG A 133 6.04 -13.04 1.63
N GLU A 134 6.58 -14.02 2.29
CA GLU A 134 7.12 -15.23 1.72
C GLU A 134 6.57 -16.42 2.51
N MET A 135 6.22 -17.49 1.80
CA MET A 135 5.80 -18.74 2.37
C MET A 135 6.43 -19.87 1.56
N ILE A 136 7.12 -20.79 2.22
CA ILE A 136 7.80 -21.93 1.60
C ILE A 136 7.32 -23.21 2.28
N ARG A 137 6.77 -24.17 1.53
CA ARG A 137 6.36 -25.47 2.10
C ARG A 137 7.58 -26.24 2.62
N ALA A 138 7.43 -26.77 3.82
CA ALA A 138 8.45 -27.59 4.49
C ALA A 138 8.00 -29.03 4.79
N CYS A 139 6.69 -29.33 4.81
CA CYS A 139 6.19 -30.70 4.97
C CYS A 139 6.19 -31.45 3.62
N PHE A 140 6.79 -32.65 3.57
CA PHE A 140 6.90 -33.44 2.33
C PHE A 140 6.43 -34.90 2.46
N SER A 141 6.06 -35.35 3.66
CA SER A 141 5.49 -36.68 3.90
C SER A 141 4.17 -36.62 4.67
N GLU A 142 3.33 -37.66 4.54
CA GLU A 142 2.12 -37.79 5.36
C GLU A 142 2.41 -37.73 6.87
N GLN A 143 3.57 -38.22 7.28
CA GLN A 143 3.98 -38.20 8.68
C GLN A 143 4.25 -36.77 9.16
N ASP A 144 4.87 -35.93 8.32
CA ASP A 144 5.09 -34.51 8.63
C ASP A 144 3.76 -33.81 8.82
N TYR A 145 2.81 -34.00 7.91
CA TYR A 145 1.49 -33.40 8.00
C TYR A 145 0.70 -33.84 9.25
N LYS A 146 0.85 -35.10 9.68
CA LYS A 146 0.14 -35.62 10.86
C LYS A 146 0.73 -35.13 12.18
N LYS A 147 2.02 -34.79 12.22
CA LYS A 147 2.75 -34.47 13.46
C LYS A 147 3.15 -33.01 13.60
N SER A 148 3.25 -32.29 12.48
CA SER A 148 3.74 -30.92 12.49
C SER A 148 2.66 -29.92 12.93
N PRO A 149 2.97 -28.99 13.84
CA PRO A 149 2.08 -27.88 14.16
C PRO A 149 2.03 -26.81 13.05
N HIS A 150 3.00 -26.82 12.12
CA HIS A 150 3.13 -25.82 11.06
C HIS A 150 3.95 -26.36 9.88
N CYS A 151 3.47 -26.21 8.65
CA CYS A 151 4.05 -26.86 7.47
C CYS A 151 4.74 -25.92 6.48
N HIS A 152 4.99 -24.68 6.87
CA HIS A 152 5.66 -23.71 6.02
C HIS A 152 6.76 -23.00 6.81
N ASP A 153 7.77 -22.49 6.12
CA ASP A 153 8.55 -21.38 6.61
C ASP A 153 7.87 -20.11 6.09
N GLU A 154 7.50 -19.20 6.99
CA GLU A 154 6.85 -17.93 6.64
C GLU A 154 7.69 -16.75 7.11
N ALA A 155 7.85 -15.76 6.24
CA ALA A 155 8.39 -14.46 6.59
C ALA A 155 7.46 -13.37 6.07
N TRP A 156 7.22 -12.31 6.83
CA TRP A 156 6.42 -11.18 6.34
C TRP A 156 6.81 -9.86 6.99
N MET A 157 6.60 -8.77 6.26
CA MET A 157 6.92 -7.42 6.69
C MET A 157 5.70 -6.52 6.52
N ILE A 158 5.46 -5.70 7.53
CA ILE A 158 4.37 -4.72 7.55
C ILE A 158 4.94 -3.35 7.93
N LEU A 159 4.65 -2.34 7.10
CA LEU A 159 4.92 -0.95 7.40
C LEU A 159 3.78 -0.32 8.23
N ASN A 160 4.13 0.33 9.34
CA ASN A 160 3.24 1.22 10.09
C ASN A 160 3.82 2.63 10.13
N ILE A 161 3.06 3.61 9.65
CA ILE A 161 3.52 5.01 9.56
C ILE A 161 2.91 5.84 10.69
N GLN A 162 3.76 6.55 11.42
CA GLN A 162 3.35 7.58 12.38
C GLN A 162 3.72 8.97 11.86
N PHE A 163 2.87 9.95 12.08
CA PHE A 163 3.05 11.32 11.59
C PHE A 163 3.29 12.26 12.76
N LYS A 164 4.39 13.01 12.74
CA LYS A 164 4.75 13.97 13.79
C LYS A 164 4.79 15.39 13.24
N ASP A 165 4.04 16.29 13.88
CA ASP A 165 4.19 17.73 13.66
C ASP A 165 5.44 18.21 14.39
N VAL A 166 6.45 18.60 13.62
CA VAL A 166 7.76 19.08 14.11
C VAL A 166 7.97 20.56 13.81
N GLY A 167 6.89 21.31 13.54
CA GLY A 167 6.96 22.73 13.18
C GLY A 167 7.50 23.01 11.78
N GLN A 168 7.61 21.98 10.94
CA GLN A 168 8.03 22.07 9.54
C GLN A 168 6.81 22.12 8.61
N PRO A 169 6.95 22.57 7.35
CA PRO A 169 5.83 22.62 6.39
C PRO A 169 5.13 21.27 6.15
N TYR A 170 5.86 20.16 6.39
CA TYR A 170 5.35 18.80 6.29
C TYR A 170 5.68 18.03 7.57
N TYR A 171 4.81 17.07 7.92
CA TYR A 171 5.02 16.18 9.04
C TYR A 171 6.25 15.31 8.81
N LEU A 172 6.97 15.03 9.90
CA LEU A 172 7.97 13.97 9.92
C LEU A 172 7.24 12.62 9.95
N TRP A 173 7.53 11.76 8.98
CA TRP A 173 6.97 10.41 8.90
C TRP A 173 7.94 9.44 9.55
N GLN A 174 7.48 8.73 10.57
CA GLN A 174 8.21 7.62 11.15
C GLN A 174 7.70 6.33 10.54
N LEU A 175 8.53 5.72 9.70
CA LEU A 175 8.29 4.42 9.07
C LEU A 175 8.72 3.35 10.08
N ASN A 176 7.76 2.60 10.63
CA ASN A 176 8.03 1.54 11.60
C ASN A 176 7.77 0.19 10.92
N TYR A 177 8.82 -0.57 10.68
CA TYR A 177 8.73 -1.89 10.07
C TYR A 177 8.66 -2.95 11.15
N LYS A 178 7.79 -3.94 10.95
CA LYS A 178 7.79 -5.18 11.72
C LYS A 178 8.01 -6.33 10.77
N ASN A 179 9.15 -7.00 10.93
CA ASN A 179 9.50 -8.21 10.21
C ASN A 179 9.20 -9.39 11.10
N TYR A 180 8.47 -10.36 10.59
CA TYR A 180 8.08 -11.57 11.28
C TYR A 180 8.73 -12.75 10.59
N SER A 181 9.16 -13.73 11.37
CA SER A 181 9.61 -15.02 10.87
C SER A 181 8.97 -16.14 11.68
N TRP A 182 8.46 -17.16 10.97
CA TRP A 182 7.87 -18.36 11.53
C TRP A 182 8.47 -19.57 10.85
N GLU A 183 9.36 -20.25 11.57
CA GLU A 183 9.95 -21.50 11.10
C GLU A 183 8.91 -22.63 11.07
N ALA A 184 9.05 -23.49 10.07
CA ALA A 184 8.31 -24.73 9.96
C ALA A 184 8.49 -25.63 11.18
N PHE A 185 7.48 -26.47 11.44
CA PHE A 185 7.46 -27.44 12.54
C PHE A 185 7.46 -26.82 13.95
N LYS A 186 7.46 -25.49 14.06
CA LYS A 186 7.36 -24.79 15.34
C LYS A 186 5.95 -24.27 15.58
N SER A 187 5.57 -24.22 16.86
CA SER A 187 4.29 -23.63 17.25
C SER A 187 4.29 -22.11 17.02
N LYS A 188 3.10 -21.53 16.82
CA LYS A 188 2.91 -20.08 16.61
C LYS A 188 3.52 -19.19 17.71
N LYS A 189 3.75 -19.71 18.92
CA LYS A 189 4.38 -18.98 20.03
C LYS A 189 5.87 -18.66 19.79
N THR A 190 6.48 -19.29 18.80
CA THR A 190 7.90 -19.13 18.47
C THR A 190 8.18 -18.11 17.38
N ILE A 191 7.14 -17.47 16.84
CA ILE A 191 7.29 -16.40 15.86
C ILE A 191 8.22 -15.33 16.42
N THR A 192 9.29 -15.03 15.68
CA THR A 192 10.20 -13.94 16.00
C THR A 192 9.72 -12.67 15.33
N VAL A 193 10.00 -11.54 15.99
CA VAL A 193 9.63 -10.21 15.48
C VAL A 193 10.82 -9.29 15.61
N GLU A 194 11.29 -8.78 14.47
CA GLU A 194 12.29 -7.74 14.40
C GLU A 194 11.64 -6.42 14.04
N GLN A 195 12.14 -5.33 14.63
CA GLN A 195 11.60 -4.00 14.42
C GLN A 195 12.71 -3.07 13.98
N SER A 196 12.43 -2.30 12.93
CA SER A 196 13.29 -1.20 12.52
C SER A 196 12.46 0.07 12.32
N ARG A 197 13.13 1.21 12.38
CA ARG A 197 12.52 2.51 12.20
C ARG A 197 13.37 3.38 11.32
N GLU A 198 12.71 4.13 10.45
CA GLU A 198 13.30 5.20 9.67
C GLU A 198 12.45 6.47 9.84
N GLU A 199 13.10 7.63 9.82
CA GLU A 199 12.42 8.91 9.81
C GLU A 199 12.66 9.61 8.48
N VAL A 200 11.58 9.93 7.78
CA VAL A 200 11.62 10.58 6.48
C VAL A 200 10.75 11.82 6.49
N MET A 201 11.12 12.82 5.71
CA MET A 201 10.32 14.02 5.52
C MET A 201 9.90 14.11 4.06
N PRO A 202 8.59 14.14 3.76
CA PRO A 202 8.11 14.26 2.39
C PRO A 202 8.73 15.45 1.65
N PHE A 203 9.02 15.25 0.36
CA PHE A 203 9.68 16.20 -0.54
C PHE A 203 11.13 16.57 -0.20
N LYS A 204 11.72 16.00 0.84
CA LYS A 204 13.18 16.07 1.05
C LYS A 204 13.87 14.95 0.28
N LYS A 205 15.05 15.26 -0.26
CA LYS A 205 15.92 14.31 -0.96
C LYS A 205 16.72 13.48 0.03
#